data_AF-A0A2P6RN75-F1
#
_entry.id   AF-A0A2P6RN75-F1
#
_cell.length_a   1.000
_cell.length_b   1.000
_cell.length_c   1.000
_cell.angle_alpha   90.00
_cell.angle_beta   90.00
_cell.angle_gamma   90.00
#
_symmetry.space_group_name_H-M   'P 1'
#
loop_
_entity.id
_entity.type
_entity.pdbx_description
1 polymer ?
#
loop_
_entity_poly.entity_id
_entity_poly.type
_entity_poly.pdbx_seq_one_letter_code
_entity_poly.pdbx_strand_id
1 'polypeptide(L)'
;MVIVGEFVGGAALGAAFGVLFDVVNEAVDKPTALKSLLENIKFSLHFLKPVIEKIGEHNVVLGLPDEEIKYLITEMEEGVKLVRKSSKISKWNCMKFYYTDQLIEVDGSLK
;
A
#
# COMPACT_ATOMS: atom_id res chain seq x y z
N MET A 1 -15.69 -38.32 7.82
CA MET A 1 -16.26 -37.08 7.25
C MET A 1 -15.52 -35.92 7.89
N VAL A 2 -14.43 -35.47 7.27
CA VAL A 2 -13.72 -34.28 7.73
C VAL A 2 -14.45 -33.11 7.10
N ILE A 3 -15.04 -32.25 7.93
CA ILE A 3 -15.49 -30.93 7.46
C ILE A 3 -14.20 -30.18 7.18
N VAL A 4 -13.74 -30.22 5.93
CA VAL A 4 -12.71 -29.31 5.45
C VAL A 4 -13.37 -27.94 5.49
N GLY A 5 -13.05 -27.15 6.51
CA GLY A 5 -13.40 -25.73 6.48
C GLY A 5 -12.79 -25.16 5.22
N GLU A 6 -13.63 -24.70 4.28
CA GLU A 6 -13.17 -24.03 3.07
C GLU A 6 -12.24 -22.90 3.49
N PHE A 7 -10.95 -23.03 3.21
CA PHE A 7 -10.01 -21.96 3.42
C PHE A 7 -10.33 -20.85 2.40
N VAL A 8 -11.01 -19.81 2.87
CA VAL A 8 -11.45 -18.63 2.09
C VAL A 8 -10.27 -17.67 1.80
N GLY A 9 -9.02 -18.11 1.94
CA GLY A 9 -7.84 -17.26 1.85
C GLY A 9 -7.70 -16.53 0.51
N GLY A 10 -8.16 -17.15 -0.58
CA GLY A 10 -8.14 -16.52 -1.91
C GLY A 10 -9.05 -15.29 -1.99
N ALA A 11 -10.27 -15.41 -1.48
CA ALA A 11 -11.22 -14.29 -1.45
C ALA A 11 -10.78 -13.22 -0.43
N ALA A 12 -10.23 -13.61 0.72
CA ALA A 12 -9.66 -12.67 1.69
C ALA A 12 -8.50 -11.87 1.10
N LEU A 13 -7.60 -12.53 0.34
CA LEU A 13 -6.52 -11.85 -0.38
C LEU A 13 -7.04 -10.89 -1.45
N GLY A 14 -8.04 -11.31 -2.25
CA GLY A 14 -8.69 -10.44 -3.22
C GLY A 14 -9.30 -9.19 -2.57
N ALA A 15 -9.97 -9.35 -1.43
CA ALA A 15 -10.52 -8.23 -0.68
C ALA A 15 -9.44 -7.28 -0.16
N ALA A 16 -8.38 -7.80 0.47
CA ALA A 16 -7.26 -7.00 0.98
C ALA A 16 -6.55 -6.22 -0.15
N PHE A 17 -6.33 -6.88 -1.30
CA PHE A 17 -5.78 -6.25 -2.49
C PHE A 17 -6.69 -5.12 -3.01
N GLY A 18 -8.01 -5.34 -3.09
CA GLY A 18 -8.97 -4.32 -3.51
C GLY A 18 -8.90 -3.07 -2.64
N VAL A 19 -8.88 -3.25 -1.32
CA VAL A 19 -8.75 -2.12 -0.37
C VAL A 19 -7.44 -1.35 -0.57
N LEU A 20 -6.32 -2.04 -0.79
CA LEU A 20 -5.05 -1.39 -1.09
C LEU A 20 -5.12 -0.60 -2.41
N PHE A 21 -5.66 -1.22 -3.46
CA PHE A 21 -5.79 -0.60 -4.78
C PHE A 21 -6.59 0.71 -4.71
N ASP A 22 -7.72 0.71 -4.00
CA ASP A 22 -8.58 1.88 -3.86
C ASP A 22 -7.88 3.00 -3.07
N VAL A 23 -7.23 2.66 -1.95
CA VAL A 23 -6.50 3.61 -1.11
C VAL A 23 -5.32 4.25 -1.87
N VAL A 24 -4.63 3.47 -2.71
CA VAL A 24 -3.56 4.01 -3.57
C VAL A 24 -4.13 4.94 -4.63
N ASN A 25 -5.24 4.59 -5.29
CA ASN A 25 -5.89 5.48 -6.25
C ASN A 25 -6.29 6.83 -5.62
N GLU A 26 -6.93 6.80 -4.45
CA GLU A 26 -7.31 8.01 -3.73
C GLU A 26 -6.08 8.85 -3.34
N ALA A 27 -4.96 8.20 -2.99
CA ALA A 27 -3.74 8.88 -2.59
C ALA A 27 -3.01 9.58 -3.76
N VAL A 28 -3.05 8.99 -4.97
CA VAL A 28 -2.43 9.58 -6.19
C VAL A 28 -3.08 10.91 -6.57
N ASP A 29 -4.37 11.07 -6.30
CA ASP A 29 -5.12 12.28 -6.62
C ASP A 29 -4.84 13.44 -5.65
N LYS A 30 -4.18 13.16 -4.52
CA LYS A 30 -3.86 14.19 -3.51
C LYS A 30 -2.59 14.98 -3.87
N PRO A 31 -2.52 16.28 -3.52
CA PRO A 31 -1.31 17.09 -3.68
C PRO A 31 -0.25 16.73 -2.63
N THR A 32 0.35 15.55 -2.79
CA THR A 32 1.43 15.04 -1.95
C THR A 32 2.80 15.13 -2.64
N ALA A 33 3.86 15.21 -1.84
CA ALA A 33 5.24 15.11 -2.34
C ALA A 33 5.59 13.70 -2.84
N LEU A 34 4.80 12.69 -2.45
CA LEU A 34 5.05 11.28 -2.75
C LEU A 34 4.31 10.78 -3.99
N LYS A 35 3.79 11.69 -4.83
CA LYS A 35 2.90 11.34 -5.96
C LYS A 35 3.52 10.32 -6.91
N SER A 36 4.75 10.53 -7.35
CA SER A 36 5.45 9.62 -8.27
C SER A 36 5.62 8.21 -7.69
N LEU A 37 5.87 8.10 -6.38
CA LEU A 37 5.96 6.80 -5.72
C LEU A 37 4.60 6.10 -5.67
N LEU A 38 3.53 6.84 -5.37
CA LEU A 38 2.17 6.30 -5.36
C LEU A 38 1.70 5.86 -6.76
N GLU A 39 2.09 6.58 -7.81
CA GLU A 39 1.83 6.19 -9.21
C GLU A 39 2.56 4.89 -9.57
N ASN A 40 3.82 4.72 -9.14
CA ASN A 40 4.56 3.46 -9.32
C ASN A 40 3.87 2.30 -8.59
N ILE A 41 3.42 2.50 -7.35
CA ILE A 41 2.68 1.49 -6.60
C ILE A 41 1.39 1.13 -7.34
N LYS A 42 0.62 2.14 -7.80
CA LYS A 42 -0.59 1.92 -8.60
C LYS A 42 -0.32 1.06 -9.83
N PHE A 43 0.75 1.36 -10.56
CA PHE A 43 1.16 0.59 -11.73
C PHE A 43 1.47 -0.87 -11.38
N SER A 44 2.27 -1.09 -10.32
CA SER A 44 2.59 -2.43 -9.83
C SER A 44 1.33 -3.22 -9.43
N LEU A 45 0.39 -2.59 -8.72
CA LEU A 45 -0.87 -3.24 -8.37
C LEU A 45 -1.70 -3.58 -9.61
N HIS A 46 -1.76 -2.70 -10.61
CA HIS A 46 -2.45 -3.00 -11.86
C HIS A 46 -1.86 -4.23 -12.57
N PHE A 47 -0.54 -4.39 -12.52
CA PHE A 47 0.13 -5.59 -13.06
C PHE A 47 -0.14 -6.85 -12.23
N LEU A 48 -0.26 -6.72 -10.90
CA LEU A 48 -0.53 -7.83 -9.99
C LEU A 48 -1.99 -8.29 -9.98
N LYS A 49 -2.93 -7.42 -10.34
CA LYS A 49 -4.38 -7.72 -10.36
C LYS A 49 -4.74 -9.08 -10.98
N PRO A 50 -4.31 -9.43 -12.21
CA PRO A 50 -4.65 -10.73 -12.81
C PRO A 50 -4.07 -11.92 -12.03
N VAL A 51 -2.93 -11.74 -11.35
CA VAL A 51 -2.33 -12.79 -10.51
C VAL A 51 -3.19 -13.02 -9.28
N ILE A 52 -3.65 -11.94 -8.63
CA ILE A 52 -4.52 -12.03 -7.44
C ILE A 52 -5.87 -12.65 -7.79
N GLU A 53 -6.46 -12.30 -8.92
CA GLU A 53 -7.71 -12.90 -9.40
C GLU A 53 -7.55 -14.41 -9.60
N LYS A 54 -6.45 -14.85 -10.23
CA LYS A 54 -6.14 -16.27 -10.42
C LYS A 54 -5.97 -17.02 -9.09
N ILE A 55 -5.33 -16.38 -8.10
CA ILE A 55 -5.18 -16.93 -6.74
C ILE A 55 -6.54 -17.05 -6.05
N GLY A 56 -7.41 -16.05 -6.19
CA GLY A 56 -8.77 -16.06 -5.65
C GLY A 56 -9.64 -17.19 -6.20
N GLU A 57 -9.57 -17.43 -7.51
CA GLU A 57 -10.38 -18.44 -8.20
C GLU A 57 -9.85 -19.87 -8.06
N HIS A 58 -8.53 -20.05 -7.95
CA HIS A 58 -7.88 -21.35 -8.13
C HIS A 58 -6.90 -21.72 -7.00
N ASN A 59 -7.08 -21.19 -5.79
CA ASN A 59 -6.09 -21.34 -4.72
C ASN A 59 -5.71 -22.80 -4.42
N VAL A 60 -6.70 -23.71 -4.43
CA VAL A 60 -6.49 -25.16 -4.23
C VAL A 60 -5.72 -25.80 -5.39
N VAL A 61 -5.89 -25.31 -6.63
CA VAL A 61 -5.21 -25.82 -7.84
C VAL A 61 -3.78 -25.32 -7.92
N LEU A 62 -3.50 -24.11 -7.42
CA LEU A 62 -2.16 -23.53 -7.41
C LEU A 62 -1.25 -24.12 -6.33
N GLY A 63 -1.81 -24.85 -5.35
CA GLY A 63 -1.04 -25.49 -4.28
C GLY A 63 -0.34 -24.49 -3.35
N LEU A 64 -0.83 -23.25 -3.28
CA LEU A 64 -0.26 -22.22 -2.42
C LEU A 64 -0.56 -22.55 -0.94
N PRO A 65 0.46 -22.57 -0.07
CA PRO A 65 0.26 -22.75 1.36
C PRO A 65 -0.60 -21.64 1.96
N ASP A 66 -1.49 -21.99 2.89
CA ASP A 66 -2.33 -21.02 3.62
C ASP A 66 -1.51 -19.92 4.31
N GLU A 67 -0.29 -20.25 4.75
CA GLU A 67 0.63 -19.30 5.39
C GLU A 67 1.13 -18.23 4.41
N GLU A 68 1.41 -18.59 3.16
CA GLU A 68 1.80 -17.62 2.13
C GLU A 68 0.64 -16.67 1.83
N ILE A 69 -0.59 -17.19 1.74
CA ILE A 69 -1.78 -16.37 1.51
C ILE A 69 -2.01 -15.40 2.69
N LYS A 70 -1.85 -15.86 3.93
CA LYS A 70 -1.93 -15.00 5.13
C LYS A 70 -0.84 -13.93 5.15
N TYR A 71 0.38 -14.29 4.75
CA TYR A 71 1.48 -13.33 4.64
C TYR A 71 1.15 -12.23 3.61
N LEU A 72 0.68 -12.62 2.42
CA LEU A 72 0.27 -11.66 1.39
C LEU A 72 -0.88 -10.75 1.85
N ILE A 73 -1.88 -11.28 2.55
CA ILE A 73 -2.96 -10.47 3.14
C ILE A 73 -2.38 -9.42 4.11
N THR A 74 -1.46 -9.84 4.98
CA THR A 74 -0.83 -8.96 5.97
C THR A 74 -0.05 -7.83 5.29
N GLU A 75 0.75 -8.15 4.27
CA GLU A 75 1.47 -7.14 3.48
C GLU A 75 0.53 -6.11 2.82
N MET A 76 -0.62 -6.56 2.29
CA MET A 76 -1.62 -5.66 1.70
C MET A 76 -2.22 -4.72 2.76
N GLU A 77 -2.55 -5.24 3.94
CA GLU A 77 -3.07 -4.44 5.06
C GLU A 77 -2.05 -3.43 5.61
N GLU A 78 -0.77 -3.81 5.69
CA GLU A 78 0.31 -2.91 6.05
C GLU A 78 0.54 -1.82 5.01
N GLY A 79 0.48 -2.18 3.72
CA GLY A 79 0.48 -1.24 2.61
C GLY A 79 -0.62 -0.19 2.76
N VAL A 80 -1.85 -0.59 3.09
CA VAL A 80 -2.97 0.33 3.33
C VAL A 80 -2.65 1.32 4.44
N LYS A 81 -2.11 0.84 5.56
CA LYS A 81 -1.73 1.69 6.71
C LYS A 81 -0.65 2.70 6.29
N LEU A 82 0.35 2.27 5.53
CA LEU A 82 1.43 3.14 5.06
C LEU A 82 0.94 4.20 4.08
N VAL A 83 0.14 3.82 3.07
CA VAL A 83 -0.40 4.78 2.07
C VAL A 83 -1.32 5.81 2.73
N ARG A 84 -2.14 5.42 3.71
CA ARG A 84 -2.96 6.35 4.48
C ARG A 84 -2.15 7.33 5.32
N LYS A 85 -1.02 6.90 5.89
CA LYS A 85 -0.12 7.79 6.64
C LYS A 85 0.62 8.74 5.71
N SER A 86 1.14 8.22 4.59
CA SER A 86 1.96 8.97 3.65
C SER A 86 1.15 10.00 2.85
N SER A 87 -0.10 9.68 2.49
CA SER A 87 -1.00 10.59 1.76
C SER A 87 -1.40 11.84 2.56
N LYS A 88 -1.23 11.83 3.89
CA LYS A 88 -1.43 13.01 4.75
C LYS A 88 -0.25 13.99 4.70
N ILE A 89 0.90 13.57 4.16
CA ILE A 89 2.08 14.42 4.01
C ILE A 89 1.84 15.34 2.81
N SER A 90 1.49 16.59 3.10
CA SER A 90 1.35 17.62 2.08
C SER A 90 2.72 18.08 1.58
N LYS A 91 2.78 18.58 0.34
CA LYS A 91 4.01 19.23 -0.18
C LYS A 91 4.47 20.39 0.70
N TRP A 92 3.54 21.09 1.34
CA TRP A 92 3.83 22.18 2.27
C TRP A 92 4.63 21.72 3.49
N ASN A 93 4.38 20.51 4.01
CA ASN A 93 5.14 19.99 5.15
C ASN A 93 6.63 19.78 4.81
N CYS A 94 6.93 19.28 3.61
CA CYS A 94 8.31 19.12 3.14
C CYS A 94 8.99 20.49 2.95
N MET A 95 8.28 21.43 2.33
CA MET A 95 8.78 22.78 2.09
C MET A 95 9.00 23.56 3.40
N LYS A 96 8.11 23.37 4.38
CA LYS A 96 8.26 23.92 5.73
C LYS A 96 9.55 23.43 6.39
N PHE A 97 9.87 22.13 6.29
CA PHE A 97 11.10 21.57 6.83
C PHE A 97 12.34 22.21 6.18
N TYR A 98 12.37 22.25 4.84
CA TYR A 98 13.45 22.87 4.07
C TYR A 98 13.73 24.34 4.46
N TYR A 99 12.69 25.13 4.69
CA TYR A 99 12.86 26.52 5.12
C TYR A 99 13.18 26.65 6.61
N THR A 100 12.73 25.73 7.45
CA THR A 100 13.06 25.73 8.88
C THR A 100 14.56 25.56 9.07
N ASP A 101 15.17 24.62 8.34
CA ASP A 101 16.62 24.38 8.40
C ASP A 101 17.42 25.62 7.96
N GLN A 102 17.02 26.26 6.85
CA GLN A 102 17.66 27.51 6.40
C GLN A 102 17.52 28.65 7.41
N LEU A 103 16.36 28.80 8.04
CA LEU A 103 16.15 29.85 9.05
C LEU A 103 16.98 29.59 10.31
N ILE A 104 17.16 28.33 10.71
CA ILE A 104 18.04 27.95 11.82
C ILE A 104 19.50 28.28 11.49
N GLU A 105 19.95 27.98 10.27
CA GLU A 105 21.31 28.31 9.81
C GLU A 105 21.55 29.83 9.83
N VAL A 106 20.60 30.61 9.33
CA VAL A 106 20.66 32.07 9.39
C VAL A 106 20.72 32.57 10.84
N ASP A 107 19.83 32.11 11.74
CA ASP A 107 19.86 32.49 13.16
C ASP A 107 21.18 32.15 13.84
N GLY A 108 21.76 30.99 13.52
CA GLY A 108 23.07 30.57 14.01
C GLY A 108 24.22 31.46 13.54
N SER A 109 24.18 31.94 12.30
CA SER A 109 25.21 32.82 11.73
C SER A 109 25.22 34.25 12.28
N LEU A 110 24.11 34.67 12.92
CA LEU A 110 23.95 36.01 13.50
C LEU A 110 24.42 36.11 14.96
N LYS A 111 24.91 35.01 15.56
CA LYS A 111 25.45 34.92 16.92
C LYS A 111 26.97 34.82 16.91
#